data_AF-A0A3D8GN21-F1
#
_entry.id   AF-A0A3D8GN21-F1
#
_cell.length_a   1.000
_cell.length_b   1.000
_cell.length_c   1.000
_cell.angle_alpha   90.00
_cell.angle_beta   90.00
_cell.angle_gamma   90.00
#
_symmetry.space_group_name_H-M   'P 1'
#
loop_
_entity.id
_entity.type
_entity.pdbx_description
1 polymer ?
#
loop_
_entity_poly.entity_id
_entity_poly.type
_entity_poly.pdbx_seq_one_letter_code
_entity_poly.pdbx_strand_id
1 'polypeptide(L)'
;MNIGIIGTGNMGRILTEAFLDSRAIKAESLMVANRTMAKALELKKVYPGIQVAEKAEEVARHSDMVFICVKPLEIHSLLGKITTLLTKEKCLVSITSPISTAQIETLVECSVIRAIPSITNRALAGACLMTYGEKCDPEWKKRVFDLLSNISSPIEIEQQFVRVASDIVSCGPAFFSFLLQGFIEAAIKKTAINPDTATELASAMIIGMGELLRKGHYTLPALQEKVCVKGGITGEGIKVLESGLGDLFHDLLDATHGKFKEDLEKAGEQYAPN
;
A
#
# COMPACT_ATOMS: atom_id res chain seq x y z
N MET A 1 -20.77 6.85 9.68
CA MET A 1 -19.40 6.57 10.09
C MET A 1 -18.52 7.65 9.48
N ASN A 2 -17.88 8.46 10.30
CA ASN A 2 -16.94 9.50 9.88
C ASN A 2 -15.53 8.92 9.87
N ILE A 3 -14.80 9.20 8.80
CA ILE A 3 -13.42 8.74 8.60
C ILE A 3 -12.50 9.95 8.60
N GLY A 4 -11.39 9.81 9.31
CA GLY A 4 -10.32 10.79 9.40
C GLY A 4 -9.05 10.30 8.72
N ILE A 5 -8.36 11.15 7.97
CA ILE A 5 -7.01 10.87 7.44
C ILE A 5 -6.04 11.93 7.96
N ILE A 6 -5.07 11.51 8.76
CA ILE A 6 -3.99 12.37 9.24
C ILE A 6 -2.74 12.09 8.41
N GLY A 7 -2.37 13.06 7.57
CA GLY A 7 -1.28 12.97 6.61
C GLY A 7 -1.81 12.80 5.18
N THR A 8 -1.67 13.83 4.35
CA THR A 8 -2.05 13.80 2.93
C THR A 8 -0.81 13.82 2.03
N GLY A 9 0.23 13.09 2.45
CA GLY A 9 1.37 12.76 1.58
C GLY A 9 0.95 11.80 0.47
N ASN A 10 1.93 11.19 -0.21
CA ASN A 10 1.65 10.32 -1.37
C ASN A 10 0.59 9.26 -1.05
N MET A 11 0.78 8.47 0.01
CA MET A 11 -0.15 7.38 0.32
C MET A 11 -1.49 7.84 0.91
N GLY A 12 -1.49 8.85 1.78
CA GLY A 12 -2.75 9.42 2.30
C GLY A 12 -3.61 10.03 1.19
N ARG A 13 -2.97 10.65 0.18
CA ARG A 13 -3.65 11.13 -1.03
C ARG A 13 -4.22 9.98 -1.85
N ILE A 14 -3.43 8.93 -2.13
CA ILE A 14 -3.89 7.74 -2.86
C ILE A 14 -5.10 7.11 -2.20
N LEU A 15 -5.06 6.90 -0.88
CA LEU A 15 -6.18 6.34 -0.14
C LEU A 15 -7.41 7.25 -0.19
N THR A 16 -7.22 8.56 -0.01
CA THR A 16 -8.32 9.54 -0.14
C THR A 16 -8.98 9.45 -1.52
N GLU A 17 -8.19 9.52 -2.59
CA GLU A 17 -8.67 9.46 -3.97
C GLU A 17 -9.35 8.10 -4.24
N ALA A 18 -8.73 6.99 -3.85
CA ALA A 18 -9.27 5.65 -4.07
C ALA A 18 -10.61 5.44 -3.35
N PHE A 19 -10.73 5.87 -2.08
CA PHE A 19 -11.98 5.72 -1.33
C PHE A 19 -13.12 6.57 -1.88
N LEU A 20 -12.83 7.77 -2.38
CA LEU A 20 -13.84 8.65 -2.97
C LEU A 20 -14.24 8.19 -4.37
N ASP A 21 -13.26 7.83 -5.21
CA ASP A 21 -13.50 7.37 -6.59
C ASP A 21 -14.27 6.04 -6.63
N SER A 22 -13.99 5.12 -5.70
CA SER A 22 -14.75 3.87 -5.52
C SER A 22 -16.11 4.07 -4.85
N ARG A 23 -16.40 5.27 -4.35
CA ARG A 23 -17.59 5.60 -3.52
C ARG A 23 -17.69 4.78 -2.23
N ALA A 24 -16.56 4.23 -1.75
CA ALA A 24 -16.48 3.56 -0.47
C ALA A 24 -16.80 4.50 0.70
N ILE A 25 -16.52 5.80 0.53
CA ILE A 25 -16.79 6.86 1.50
C ILE A 25 -17.50 8.01 0.78
N LYS A 26 -18.49 8.62 1.45
CA LYS A 26 -19.07 9.90 1.03
C LYS A 26 -18.13 11.04 1.40
N ALA A 27 -17.92 12.00 0.50
CA ALA A 27 -16.97 13.10 0.73
C ALA A 27 -17.26 13.86 2.04
N GLU A 28 -18.53 14.05 2.37
CA GLU A 28 -18.98 14.77 3.57
C GLU A 28 -18.66 14.03 4.88
N SER A 29 -18.39 12.72 4.80
CA SER A 29 -18.00 11.87 5.93
C SER A 29 -16.48 11.74 6.06
N LEU A 30 -15.70 12.43 5.23
CA LEU A 30 -14.24 12.40 5.24
C LEU A 30 -13.65 13.73 5.72
N MET A 31 -12.82 13.65 6.76
CA MET A 31 -12.02 14.76 7.24
C MET A 31 -10.54 14.46 7.06
N VAL A 32 -9.78 15.41 6.50
CA VAL A 32 -8.35 15.26 6.28
C VAL A 32 -7.57 16.37 6.99
N ALA A 33 -6.39 16.05 7.51
CA ALA A 33 -5.43 17.02 8.01
C ALA A 33 -4.04 16.70 7.51
N ASN A 34 -3.23 17.74 7.28
CA ASN A 34 -1.83 17.57 6.92
C ASN A 34 -1.00 18.71 7.50
N ARG A 35 0.24 18.41 7.93
CA ARG A 35 1.16 19.42 8.49
C ARG A 35 1.30 20.64 7.57
N THR A 36 1.36 20.40 6.26
CA THR A 36 1.27 21.45 5.24
C THR A 36 -0.17 21.51 4.74
N MET A 37 -0.95 22.46 5.26
CA MET A 37 -2.38 22.63 4.95
C MET A 37 -2.67 22.66 3.45
N ALA A 38 -1.79 23.31 2.66
CA ALA A 38 -1.96 23.43 1.21
C ALA A 38 -2.20 22.07 0.51
N LYS A 39 -1.56 20.98 0.97
CA LYS A 39 -1.76 19.64 0.40
C LYS A 39 -3.17 19.08 0.66
N ALA A 40 -3.74 19.38 1.83
CA ALA A 40 -5.12 18.99 2.16
C ALA A 40 -6.14 19.85 1.38
N LEU A 41 -5.83 21.13 1.19
CA LEU A 41 -6.66 22.03 0.39
C LEU A 41 -6.65 21.68 -1.11
N GLU A 42 -5.54 21.16 -1.64
CA GLU A 42 -5.48 20.61 -3.00
C GLU A 42 -6.46 19.45 -3.20
N LEU A 43 -6.52 18.51 -2.24
CA LEU A 43 -7.52 17.44 -2.24
C LEU A 43 -8.94 18.01 -2.22
N LYS A 44 -9.21 19.02 -1.39
CA LYS A 44 -10.54 19.66 -1.32
C LYS A 44 -10.94 20.35 -2.62
N LYS A 45 -10.00 20.89 -3.41
CA LYS A 45 -10.31 21.45 -4.73
C LYS A 45 -10.83 20.38 -5.69
N VAL A 46 -10.28 19.18 -5.62
CA VAL A 46 -10.71 18.03 -6.46
C VAL A 46 -11.99 17.40 -5.91
N TYR A 47 -12.12 17.33 -4.59
CA TYR A 47 -13.27 16.75 -3.89
C TYR A 47 -13.90 17.78 -2.92
N PRO A 48 -14.79 18.66 -3.41
CA PRO A 48 -15.31 19.78 -2.61
C PRO A 48 -16.04 19.40 -1.32
N GLY A 49 -16.58 18.18 -1.24
CA GLY A 49 -17.32 17.69 -0.08
C GLY A 49 -16.45 17.32 1.12
N ILE A 50 -15.13 17.15 0.96
CA ILE A 50 -14.26 16.77 2.08
C ILE A 50 -14.07 17.93 3.05
N GLN A 51 -13.93 17.58 4.33
CA GLN A 51 -13.58 18.51 5.38
C GLN A 51 -12.05 18.57 5.53
N VAL A 52 -11.52 19.76 5.74
CA VAL A 52 -10.09 19.98 5.99
C VAL A 52 -9.96 20.54 7.39
N ALA A 53 -9.26 19.82 8.25
CA ALA A 53 -8.96 20.22 9.61
C ALA A 53 -7.56 20.83 9.69
N GLU A 54 -7.38 21.81 10.58
CA GLU A 54 -6.09 22.46 10.76
C GLU A 54 -5.11 21.59 11.55
N LYS A 55 -5.66 20.73 12.42
CA LYS A 55 -4.92 19.96 13.41
C LYS A 55 -5.38 18.51 13.43
N ALA A 56 -4.46 17.62 13.76
CA ALA A 56 -4.75 16.18 13.86
C ALA A 56 -5.78 15.86 14.95
N GLU A 57 -5.78 16.64 16.02
CA GLU A 57 -6.70 16.57 17.15
C GLU A 57 -8.15 16.78 16.71
N GLU A 58 -8.39 17.66 15.73
CA GLU A 58 -9.73 17.89 15.19
C GLU A 58 -10.21 16.69 14.37
N VAL A 59 -9.34 16.09 13.57
CA VAL A 59 -9.63 14.83 12.85
C VAL A 59 -9.96 13.72 13.83
N ALA A 60 -9.11 13.52 14.84
CA ALA A 60 -9.29 12.48 15.84
C ALA A 60 -10.59 12.67 16.63
N ARG A 61 -10.98 13.93 16.94
CA ARG A 61 -12.22 14.24 17.67
C ARG A 61 -13.47 13.85 16.89
N HIS A 62 -13.55 14.17 15.61
CA HIS A 62 -14.77 14.05 14.80
C HIS A 62 -14.89 12.76 13.98
N SER A 63 -13.89 11.89 14.03
CA SER A 63 -13.85 10.63 13.29
C SER A 63 -14.09 9.43 14.19
N ASP A 64 -14.81 8.44 13.66
CA ASP A 64 -14.98 7.12 14.27
C ASP A 64 -13.78 6.22 13.95
N MET A 65 -13.25 6.36 12.72
CA MET A 65 -12.07 5.65 12.21
C MET A 65 -11.01 6.66 11.77
N VAL A 66 -9.77 6.52 12.22
CA VAL A 66 -8.67 7.45 11.94
C VAL A 66 -7.51 6.73 11.26
N PHE A 67 -7.24 7.04 9.99
CA PHE A 67 -6.05 6.62 9.29
C PHE A 67 -4.86 7.52 9.62
N ILE A 68 -3.77 6.90 10.02
CA ILE A 68 -2.48 7.56 10.29
C ILE A 68 -1.57 7.33 9.10
N CYS A 69 -1.45 8.36 8.26
CA CYS A 69 -0.72 8.37 6.99
C CYS A 69 0.54 9.26 7.03
N VAL A 70 1.13 9.42 8.22
CA VAL A 70 2.40 10.11 8.45
C VAL A 70 3.58 9.15 8.40
N LYS A 71 4.82 9.67 8.43
CA LYS A 71 6.01 8.82 8.44
C LYS A 71 6.09 8.01 9.74
N PRO A 72 6.70 6.80 9.75
CA PRO A 72 6.80 5.95 10.94
C PRO A 72 7.27 6.69 12.20
N LEU A 73 8.38 7.43 12.09
CA LEU A 73 8.99 8.16 13.21
C LEU A 73 8.15 9.33 13.73
N GLU A 74 7.13 9.77 12.98
CA GLU A 74 6.22 10.83 13.38
C GLU A 74 5.02 10.27 14.19
N ILE A 75 4.73 8.96 14.08
CA ILE A 75 3.53 8.33 14.66
C ILE A 75 3.51 8.44 16.18
N HIS A 76 4.60 8.08 16.86
CA HIS A 76 4.65 8.15 18.33
C HIS A 76 4.31 9.56 18.85
N SER A 77 4.97 10.58 18.29
CA SER A 77 4.73 12.00 18.65
C SER A 77 3.31 12.48 18.33
N LEU A 78 2.72 11.97 17.25
CA LEU A 78 1.35 12.28 16.85
C LEU A 78 0.34 11.65 17.82
N LEU A 79 0.52 10.37 18.16
CA LEU A 79 -0.36 9.68 19.08
C LEU A 79 -0.34 10.31 20.48
N GLY A 80 0.81 10.80 20.94
CA GLY A 80 0.91 11.57 22.18
C GLY A 80 -0.01 12.81 22.23
N LYS A 81 -0.39 13.38 21.08
CA LYS A 81 -1.31 14.54 21.00
C LYS A 81 -2.78 14.14 20.91
N ILE A 82 -3.07 12.98 20.34
CA ILE A 82 -4.45 12.58 20.01
C ILE A 82 -4.97 11.42 20.86
N THR A 83 -4.13 10.75 21.67
CA THR A 83 -4.51 9.52 22.40
C THR A 83 -5.76 9.69 23.26
N THR A 84 -5.90 10.84 23.96
CA THR A 84 -7.08 11.12 24.80
C THR A 84 -8.38 11.30 24.01
N LEU A 85 -8.29 11.43 22.68
CA LEU A 85 -9.42 11.55 21.76
C LEU A 85 -9.77 10.22 21.08
N LEU A 86 -8.93 9.19 21.24
CA LEU A 86 -9.08 7.85 20.67
C LEU A 86 -9.74 6.92 21.70
N THR A 87 -11.04 7.08 21.89
CA THR A 87 -11.84 6.28 22.83
C THR A 87 -12.02 4.83 22.34
N LYS A 88 -12.49 3.94 23.22
CA LYS A 88 -12.64 2.49 22.94
C LYS A 88 -13.58 2.19 21.77
N GLU A 89 -14.53 3.09 21.51
CA GLU A 89 -15.50 2.98 20.42
C GLU A 89 -14.88 3.26 19.05
N LYS A 90 -13.68 3.86 19.01
CA LYS A 90 -13.00 4.26 17.77
C LYS A 90 -12.06 3.19 17.24
N CYS A 91 -11.62 3.38 16.00
CA CYS A 91 -10.57 2.58 15.38
C CYS A 91 -9.45 3.46 14.82
N LEU A 92 -8.22 3.08 15.12
CA LEU A 92 -7.01 3.67 14.57
C LEU A 92 -6.43 2.71 13.52
N VAL A 93 -6.21 3.22 12.31
CA VAL A 93 -5.62 2.47 11.20
C VAL A 93 -4.24 3.05 10.87
N SER A 94 -3.17 2.35 11.23
CA SER A 94 -1.81 2.71 10.81
C SER A 94 -1.52 2.13 9.43
N ILE A 95 -0.94 2.93 8.53
CA ILE A 95 -0.67 2.45 7.16
C ILE A 95 0.75 1.92 6.92
N THR A 96 1.57 1.86 7.98
CA THR A 96 3.00 1.65 7.82
C THR A 96 3.45 0.31 8.39
N SER A 97 4.38 -0.35 7.69
CA SER A 97 4.91 -1.66 8.09
C SER A 97 5.85 -1.65 9.32
N PRO A 98 6.70 -0.62 9.56
CA PRO A 98 7.69 -0.68 10.65
C PRO A 98 7.11 -0.49 12.06
N ILE A 99 5.84 -0.08 12.20
CA ILE A 99 5.20 0.05 13.51
C ILE A 99 4.18 -1.07 13.65
N SER A 100 4.34 -1.93 14.66
CA SER A 100 3.40 -3.02 14.94
C SER A 100 2.12 -2.50 15.60
N THR A 101 1.04 -3.28 15.49
CA THR A 101 -0.20 -3.01 16.22
C THR A 101 0.03 -3.05 17.73
N ALA A 102 0.82 -4.02 18.21
CA ALA A 102 1.20 -4.12 19.61
C ALA A 102 1.91 -2.87 20.15
N GLN A 103 2.83 -2.27 19.37
CA GLN A 103 3.49 -1.00 19.73
C GLN A 103 2.49 0.15 19.87
N ILE A 104 1.49 0.20 19.00
CA ILE A 104 0.48 1.27 19.06
C ILE A 104 -0.49 1.04 20.23
N GLU A 105 -0.86 -0.21 20.52
CA GLU A 105 -1.74 -0.59 21.64
C GLU A 105 -1.14 -0.29 23.02
N THR A 106 0.15 0.03 23.13
CA THR A 106 0.74 0.55 24.39
C THR A 106 0.36 2.01 24.65
N LEU A 107 -0.06 2.75 23.61
CA LEU A 107 -0.34 4.18 23.66
C LEU A 107 -1.83 4.54 23.63
N VAL A 108 -2.69 3.62 23.16
CA VAL A 108 -4.12 3.88 22.93
C VAL A 108 -4.98 2.74 23.44
N GLU A 109 -6.23 3.05 23.81
CA GLU A 109 -7.22 2.03 24.22
C GLU A 109 -8.19 1.62 23.10
N CYS A 110 -8.23 2.36 22.00
CA CYS A 110 -9.11 2.09 20.86
C CYS A 110 -8.69 0.83 20.08
N SER A 111 -9.55 0.37 19.17
CA SER A 111 -9.17 -0.73 18.27
C SER A 111 -8.05 -0.30 17.33
N VAL A 112 -7.00 -1.12 17.19
CA VAL A 112 -5.84 -0.84 16.33
C VAL A 112 -5.80 -1.82 15.19
N ILE A 113 -5.64 -1.30 13.97
CA ILE A 113 -5.42 -2.09 12.76
C ILE A 113 -4.22 -1.51 12.02
N ARG A 114 -3.34 -2.37 11.53
CA ARG A 114 -2.34 -1.97 10.53
C ARG A 114 -2.84 -2.41 9.16
N ALA A 115 -2.94 -1.47 8.22
CA ALA A 115 -3.34 -1.70 6.84
C ALA A 115 -2.27 -1.13 5.91
N ILE A 116 -1.40 -1.96 5.34
CA ILE A 116 -0.29 -1.51 4.47
C ILE A 116 -0.80 -1.48 3.03
N PRO A 117 -1.07 -0.29 2.46
CA PRO A 117 -1.56 -0.15 1.09
C PRO A 117 -0.42 -0.25 0.06
N SER A 118 -0.82 -0.23 -1.20
CA SER A 118 0.05 -0.17 -2.37
C SER A 118 -0.39 0.97 -3.29
N ILE A 119 0.55 1.50 -4.08
CA ILE A 119 0.23 2.46 -5.15
C ILE A 119 -0.83 1.93 -6.12
N THR A 120 -0.91 0.60 -6.26
CA THR A 120 -1.90 -0.09 -7.08
C THR A 120 -3.34 0.11 -6.62
N ASN A 121 -3.57 0.48 -5.35
CA ASN A 121 -4.90 0.79 -4.84
C ASN A 121 -5.51 2.04 -5.51
N ARG A 122 -4.71 2.91 -6.13
CA ARG A 122 -5.22 4.02 -6.95
C ARG A 122 -6.02 3.53 -8.16
N ALA A 123 -5.68 2.35 -8.69
CA ALA A 123 -6.39 1.67 -9.76
C ALA A 123 -7.58 0.84 -9.24
N LEU A 124 -7.95 0.97 -7.96
CA LEU A 124 -8.97 0.17 -7.28
C LEU A 124 -8.69 -1.34 -7.39
N ALA A 125 -7.39 -1.68 -7.33
CA ALA A 125 -6.87 -3.01 -7.52
C ALA A 125 -5.65 -3.25 -6.62
N GLY A 126 -5.03 -4.42 -6.79
CA GLY A 126 -3.92 -4.87 -5.97
C GLY A 126 -4.38 -5.29 -4.58
N ALA A 127 -3.44 -5.37 -3.64
CA ALA A 127 -3.71 -5.82 -2.28
C ALA A 127 -3.53 -4.70 -1.26
N CYS A 128 -4.16 -4.87 -0.10
CA CYS A 128 -3.83 -4.13 1.12
C CYS A 128 -3.57 -5.15 2.22
N LEU A 129 -2.40 -5.09 2.85
CA LEU A 129 -2.01 -6.08 3.85
C LEU A 129 -2.56 -5.66 5.22
N MET A 130 -3.19 -6.59 5.93
CA MET A 130 -3.86 -6.31 7.20
C MET A 130 -3.22 -7.08 8.35
N THR A 131 -3.00 -6.40 9.47
CA THR A 131 -2.70 -7.02 10.76
C THR A 131 -3.58 -6.37 11.81
N TYR A 132 -4.24 -7.18 12.63
CA TYR A 132 -5.12 -6.69 13.69
C TYR A 132 -4.38 -6.61 15.02
N GLY A 133 -4.70 -5.60 15.83
CA GLY A 133 -4.30 -5.54 17.23
C GLY A 133 -4.97 -6.64 18.06
N GLU A 134 -4.34 -7.00 19.17
CA GLU A 134 -4.85 -8.05 20.08
C GLU A 134 -6.20 -7.65 20.68
N LYS A 135 -6.39 -6.35 20.96
CA LYS A 135 -7.60 -5.79 21.57
C LYS A 135 -8.58 -5.26 20.52
N CYS A 136 -8.32 -5.51 19.23
CA CYS A 136 -9.15 -4.99 18.15
C CYS A 136 -10.54 -5.63 18.17
N ASP A 137 -11.57 -4.79 18.25
CA ASP A 137 -12.97 -5.19 18.17
C ASP A 137 -13.25 -5.93 16.84
N PRO A 138 -13.85 -7.13 16.86
CA PRO A 138 -14.24 -7.86 15.66
C PRO A 138 -15.10 -7.05 14.67
N GLU A 139 -15.96 -6.15 15.16
CA GLU A 139 -16.75 -5.26 14.30
C GLU A 139 -15.85 -4.31 13.51
N TRP A 140 -14.81 -3.76 14.14
CA TRP A 140 -13.84 -2.91 13.45
C TRP A 140 -13.01 -3.69 12.42
N LYS A 141 -12.66 -4.95 12.71
CA LYS A 141 -12.00 -5.82 11.71
C LYS A 141 -12.84 -5.93 10.45
N LYS A 142 -14.14 -6.25 10.61
CA LYS A 142 -15.08 -6.34 9.48
C LYS A 142 -15.24 -5.01 8.75
N ARG A 143 -15.47 -3.91 9.47
CA ARG A 143 -15.67 -2.58 8.86
C ARG A 143 -14.46 -2.12 8.04
N VAL A 144 -13.25 -2.31 8.55
CA VAL A 144 -12.02 -1.94 7.82
C VAL A 144 -11.78 -2.87 6.64
N PHE A 145 -12.01 -4.19 6.79
CA PHE A 145 -11.91 -5.14 5.69
C PHE A 145 -12.88 -4.79 4.56
N ASP A 146 -14.16 -4.53 4.87
CA ASP A 146 -15.17 -4.13 3.89
C ASP A 146 -14.80 -2.80 3.20
N LEU A 147 -14.30 -1.82 3.96
CA LEU A 147 -13.83 -0.55 3.41
C LEU A 147 -12.69 -0.74 2.41
N LEU A 148 -11.64 -1.48 2.79
CA LEU A 148 -10.46 -1.73 1.95
C LEU A 148 -10.78 -2.60 0.73
N SER A 149 -11.81 -3.45 0.83
CA SER A 149 -12.30 -4.29 -0.28
C SER A 149 -12.86 -3.48 -1.47
N ASN A 150 -13.20 -2.20 -1.26
CA ASN A 150 -13.65 -1.33 -2.35
C ASN A 150 -12.48 -0.79 -3.21
N ILE A 151 -11.24 -0.86 -2.71
CA ILE A 151 -10.06 -0.28 -3.36
C ILE A 151 -8.95 -1.30 -3.63
N SER A 152 -9.11 -2.52 -3.13
CA SER A 152 -8.08 -3.57 -3.12
C SER A 152 -8.68 -4.94 -2.78
N SER A 153 -7.85 -5.98 -2.84
CA SER A 153 -8.07 -7.27 -2.17
C SER A 153 -7.34 -7.28 -0.82
N PRO A 154 -8.03 -7.11 0.32
CA PRO A 154 -7.37 -7.12 1.61
C PRO A 154 -6.89 -8.52 1.98
N ILE A 155 -5.67 -8.63 2.51
CA ILE A 155 -5.04 -9.90 2.88
C ILE A 155 -4.53 -9.80 4.31
N GLU A 156 -5.06 -10.65 5.19
CA GLU A 156 -4.54 -10.76 6.55
C GLU A 156 -3.15 -11.42 6.54
N ILE A 157 -2.21 -10.83 7.25
CA ILE A 157 -0.83 -11.28 7.34
C ILE A 157 -0.37 -11.36 8.79
N GLU A 158 0.31 -12.46 9.10
CA GLU A 158 0.99 -12.61 10.39
C GLU A 158 2.20 -11.66 10.48
N GLN A 159 2.53 -11.26 11.71
CA GLN A 159 3.60 -10.30 11.98
C GLN A 159 4.95 -10.71 11.38
N GLN A 160 5.27 -12.01 11.35
CA GLN A 160 6.51 -12.54 10.79
C GLN A 160 6.63 -12.37 9.26
N PHE A 161 5.52 -12.25 8.54
CA PHE A 161 5.50 -12.12 7.07
C PHE A 161 5.36 -10.67 6.59
N VAL A 162 5.25 -9.70 7.49
CA VAL A 162 4.99 -8.29 7.15
C VAL A 162 5.99 -7.72 6.18
N ARG A 163 7.29 -7.99 6.38
CA ARG A 163 8.34 -7.46 5.51
C ARG A 163 8.22 -8.03 4.09
N VAL A 164 8.27 -9.35 3.96
CA VAL A 164 8.22 -10.00 2.64
C VAL A 164 6.90 -9.73 1.92
N ALA A 165 5.77 -9.69 2.64
CA ALA A 165 4.48 -9.31 2.06
C ALA A 165 4.50 -7.85 1.57
N SER A 166 5.11 -6.94 2.33
CA SER A 166 5.28 -5.53 1.90
C SER A 166 6.18 -5.42 0.68
N ASP A 167 7.23 -6.23 0.58
CA ASP A 167 8.10 -6.27 -0.60
C ASP A 167 7.33 -6.70 -1.85
N ILE A 168 6.47 -7.72 -1.73
CA ILE A 168 5.65 -8.20 -2.84
C ILE A 168 4.58 -7.16 -3.23
N VAL A 169 3.82 -6.65 -2.26
CA VAL A 169 2.60 -5.86 -2.53
C VAL A 169 2.89 -4.37 -2.72
N SER A 170 3.77 -3.80 -1.89
CA SER A 170 4.01 -2.36 -1.84
C SER A 170 5.23 -1.95 -2.67
N CYS A 171 6.34 -2.68 -2.55
CA CYS A 171 7.57 -2.41 -3.31
C CYS A 171 7.54 -3.04 -4.71
N GLY A 172 6.88 -4.18 -4.86
CA GLY A 172 6.76 -4.94 -6.12
C GLY A 172 6.42 -4.09 -7.35
N PRO A 173 5.43 -3.18 -7.31
CA PRO A 173 5.13 -2.31 -8.43
C PRO A 173 6.34 -1.53 -8.95
N ALA A 174 7.22 -1.05 -8.07
CA ALA A 174 8.44 -0.36 -8.46
C ALA A 174 9.44 -1.33 -9.12
N PHE A 175 9.66 -2.51 -8.52
CA PHE A 175 10.56 -3.53 -9.06
C PHE A 175 10.14 -4.00 -10.45
N PHE A 176 8.87 -4.33 -10.63
CA PHE A 176 8.34 -4.76 -11.93
C PHE A 176 8.26 -3.62 -12.94
N SER A 177 8.03 -2.37 -12.51
CA SER A 177 8.13 -1.22 -13.41
C SER A 177 9.55 -1.02 -13.94
N PHE A 178 10.58 -1.24 -13.09
CA PHE A 178 11.98 -1.15 -13.49
C PHE A 178 12.35 -2.25 -14.50
N LEU A 179 11.90 -3.49 -14.27
CA LEU A 179 12.11 -4.59 -15.22
C LEU A 179 11.40 -4.34 -16.56
N LEU A 180 10.16 -3.85 -16.52
CA LEU A 180 9.40 -3.52 -17.73
C LEU A 180 10.05 -2.38 -18.51
N GLN A 181 10.54 -1.35 -17.82
CA GLN A 181 11.30 -0.27 -18.42
C GLN A 181 12.57 -0.78 -19.10
N GLY A 182 13.35 -1.63 -18.42
CA GLY A 182 14.55 -2.23 -19.01
C GLY A 182 14.26 -3.05 -20.27
N PHE A 183 13.12 -3.75 -20.29
CA PHE A 183 12.68 -4.49 -21.48
C PHE A 183 12.34 -3.55 -22.66
N ILE A 184 11.62 -2.45 -22.40
CA ILE A 184 11.29 -1.42 -23.39
C ILE A 184 12.58 -0.80 -23.97
N GLU A 185 13.50 -0.38 -23.10
CA GLU A 185 14.76 0.26 -23.49
C GLU A 185 15.64 -0.68 -24.35
N ALA A 186 15.69 -1.97 -24.00
CA ALA A 186 16.39 -2.98 -24.79
C ALA A 186 15.78 -3.16 -26.19
N ALA A 187 14.44 -3.16 -26.30
CA ALA A 187 13.76 -3.28 -27.58
C ALA A 187 14.03 -2.07 -28.50
N ILE A 188 13.97 -0.85 -27.94
CA ILE A 188 14.32 0.40 -28.65
C ILE A 188 15.76 0.33 -29.15
N LYS A 189 16.71 -0.01 -28.28
CA LYS A 189 18.13 -0.09 -28.64
C LYS A 189 18.41 -1.15 -29.70
N LYS A 190 17.69 -2.28 -29.66
CA LYS A 190 17.93 -3.41 -30.58
C LYS A 190 17.35 -3.21 -31.98
N THR A 191 16.20 -2.52 -32.08
CA THR A 191 15.40 -2.50 -33.32
C THR A 191 15.05 -1.10 -33.83
N ALA A 192 15.38 -0.05 -33.06
CA ALA A 192 14.97 1.34 -33.33
C ALA A 192 13.44 1.53 -33.39
N ILE A 193 12.66 0.64 -32.78
CA ILE A 193 11.22 0.86 -32.56
C ILE A 193 11.00 2.20 -31.83
N ASN A 194 9.95 2.92 -32.22
CA ASN A 194 9.58 4.18 -31.59
C ASN A 194 9.31 3.96 -30.08
N PRO A 195 9.83 4.83 -29.18
CA PRO A 195 9.68 4.68 -27.74
C PRO A 195 8.22 4.63 -27.25
N ASP A 196 7.35 5.46 -27.82
CA ASP A 196 5.94 5.52 -27.43
C ASP A 196 5.23 4.22 -27.82
N THR A 197 5.48 3.71 -29.04
CA THR A 197 4.96 2.42 -29.50
C THR A 197 5.45 1.26 -28.63
N ALA A 198 6.75 1.23 -28.28
CA ALA A 198 7.29 0.17 -27.41
C ALA A 198 6.65 0.20 -26.01
N THR A 199 6.45 1.40 -25.47
CA THR A 199 5.77 1.62 -24.18
C THR A 199 4.31 1.18 -24.23
N GLU A 200 3.59 1.53 -25.30
CA GLU A 200 2.18 1.13 -25.49
C GLU A 200 2.04 -0.40 -25.56
N LEU A 201 2.88 -1.07 -26.36
CA LEU A 201 2.87 -2.53 -26.50
C LEU A 201 3.15 -3.23 -25.17
N ALA A 202 4.19 -2.80 -24.45
CA ALA A 202 4.55 -3.36 -23.15
C ALA A 202 3.46 -3.13 -22.09
N SER A 203 2.85 -1.94 -22.08
CA SER A 203 1.76 -1.60 -21.16
C SER A 203 0.50 -2.43 -21.43
N ALA A 204 0.08 -2.52 -22.70
CA ALA A 204 -1.08 -3.32 -23.08
C ALA A 204 -0.89 -4.80 -22.71
N MET A 205 0.32 -5.33 -22.94
CA MET A 205 0.67 -6.71 -22.60
C MET A 205 0.58 -6.97 -21.10
N ILE A 206 1.20 -6.13 -20.25
CA ILE A 206 1.24 -6.41 -18.81
C ILE A 206 -0.14 -6.25 -18.15
N ILE A 207 -0.96 -5.32 -18.65
CA ILE A 207 -2.38 -5.19 -18.25
C ILE A 207 -3.14 -6.47 -18.60
N GLY A 208 -3.00 -6.95 -19.84
CA GLY A 208 -3.62 -8.20 -20.28
C GLY A 208 -3.18 -9.41 -19.46
N MET A 209 -1.91 -9.50 -19.11
CA MET A 209 -1.39 -10.55 -18.22
C MET A 209 -2.03 -10.48 -16.84
N GLY A 210 -2.11 -9.29 -16.23
CA GLY A 210 -2.78 -9.10 -14.94
C GLY A 210 -4.25 -9.52 -14.98
N GLU A 211 -4.94 -9.25 -16.09
CA GLU A 211 -6.34 -9.67 -16.30
C GLU A 211 -6.50 -11.19 -16.41
N LEU A 212 -5.57 -11.89 -17.08
CA LEU A 212 -5.57 -13.35 -17.14
C LEU A 212 -5.43 -13.97 -15.74
N LEU A 213 -4.57 -13.40 -14.91
CA LEU A 213 -4.36 -13.84 -13.52
C LEU A 213 -5.60 -13.54 -12.67
N ARG A 214 -6.15 -12.33 -12.78
CA ARG A 214 -7.37 -11.91 -12.06
C ARG A 214 -8.55 -12.84 -12.33
N LYS A 215 -8.72 -13.28 -13.58
CA LYS A 215 -9.80 -14.17 -14.00
C LYS A 215 -9.50 -15.66 -13.73
N GLY A 216 -8.32 -15.99 -13.22
CA GLY A 216 -7.91 -17.37 -12.95
C GLY A 216 -7.81 -18.22 -14.22
N HIS A 217 -7.55 -17.61 -15.39
CA HIS A 217 -7.44 -18.37 -16.64
C HIS A 217 -6.24 -19.30 -16.66
N TYR A 218 -5.14 -18.91 -16.01
CA TYR A 218 -3.90 -19.69 -15.94
C TYR A 218 -3.19 -19.46 -14.60
N THR A 219 -2.46 -20.48 -14.13
CA THR A 219 -1.36 -20.27 -13.16
C THR A 219 -0.15 -19.68 -13.89
N LEU A 220 0.82 -19.10 -13.17
CA LEU A 220 2.05 -18.57 -13.78
C LEU A 220 2.82 -19.64 -14.58
N PRO A 221 3.08 -20.85 -14.05
CA PRO A 221 3.73 -21.91 -14.85
C PRO A 221 2.91 -22.34 -16.06
N ALA A 222 1.58 -22.46 -15.93
CA ALA A 222 0.72 -22.85 -17.05
C ALA A 222 0.70 -21.80 -18.16
N LEU A 223 0.75 -20.50 -17.81
CA LEU A 223 0.85 -19.43 -18.79
C LEU A 223 2.18 -19.48 -19.54
N GLN A 224 3.29 -19.72 -18.84
CA GLN A 224 4.61 -19.88 -19.46
C GLN A 224 4.63 -21.06 -20.44
N GLU A 225 4.12 -22.22 -20.02
CA GLU A 225 3.99 -23.41 -20.87
C GLU A 225 3.12 -23.12 -22.11
N LYS A 226 1.99 -22.42 -21.93
CA LYS A 226 1.05 -22.13 -23.01
C LYS A 226 1.66 -21.24 -24.10
N VAL A 227 2.52 -20.29 -23.73
CA VAL A 227 3.19 -19.36 -24.66
C VAL A 227 4.51 -19.93 -25.21
N CYS A 228 5.13 -20.86 -24.49
CA CYS A 228 6.36 -21.53 -24.89
C CYS A 228 6.08 -22.76 -25.78
N VAL A 229 5.86 -22.52 -27.07
CA VAL A 229 5.73 -23.61 -28.04
C VAL A 229 7.09 -24.28 -28.31
N LYS A 230 7.09 -25.60 -28.52
CA LYS A 230 8.32 -26.37 -28.79
C LYS A 230 9.05 -25.83 -30.03
N GLY A 231 10.31 -25.42 -29.86
CA GLY A 231 11.13 -24.82 -30.92
C GLY A 231 10.81 -23.34 -31.23
N GLY A 232 9.94 -22.71 -30.45
CA GLY A 232 9.57 -21.31 -30.61
C GLY A 232 10.53 -20.33 -29.95
N ILE A 233 10.45 -19.06 -30.35
CA ILE A 233 11.31 -17.97 -29.88
C ILE A 233 11.16 -17.68 -28.36
N THR A 234 9.98 -17.95 -27.78
CA THR A 234 9.72 -17.74 -26.35
C THR A 234 10.67 -18.55 -25.48
N GLY A 235 10.93 -19.81 -25.85
CA GLY A 235 11.81 -20.70 -25.09
C GLY A 235 13.26 -20.22 -25.07
N GLU A 236 13.74 -19.66 -26.19
CA GLU A 236 15.08 -19.04 -26.23
C GLU A 236 15.17 -17.81 -25.33
N GLY A 237 14.08 -17.02 -25.24
CA GLY A 237 13.98 -15.90 -24.30
C GLY A 237 14.01 -16.35 -22.83
N ILE A 238 13.26 -17.40 -22.49
CA ILE A 238 13.21 -17.94 -21.11
C ILE A 238 14.59 -18.42 -20.65
N LYS A 239 15.36 -19.11 -21.50
CA LYS A 239 16.74 -19.55 -21.16
C LYS A 239 17.65 -18.39 -20.78
N VAL A 240 17.54 -17.26 -21.48
CA VAL A 240 18.31 -16.04 -21.16
C VAL A 240 17.87 -15.46 -19.81
N LEU A 241 16.56 -15.43 -19.54
CA LEU A 241 16.03 -14.97 -18.25
C LEU A 241 16.50 -15.88 -17.11
N GLU A 242 16.42 -17.20 -17.26
CA GLU A 242 16.88 -18.17 -16.24
C GLU A 242 18.36 -17.99 -15.93
N SER A 243 19.20 -17.86 -16.96
CA SER A 243 20.64 -17.64 -16.77
C SER A 243 20.96 -16.27 -16.19
N GLY A 244 20.17 -15.25 -16.51
CA GLY A 244 20.39 -13.88 -16.05
C GLY A 244 19.80 -13.60 -14.67
N LEU A 245 18.80 -14.37 -14.24
CA LEU A 245 18.10 -14.10 -12.99
C LEU A 245 18.96 -14.44 -11.78
N GLY A 246 19.66 -15.58 -11.78
CA GLY A 246 20.53 -16.00 -10.69
C GLY A 246 19.90 -15.77 -9.31
N ASP A 247 20.63 -15.06 -8.44
CA ASP A 247 20.21 -14.71 -7.09
C ASP A 247 19.50 -13.34 -6.98
N LEU A 248 19.15 -12.68 -8.09
CA LEU A 248 18.65 -11.30 -8.11
C LEU A 248 17.50 -11.05 -7.11
N PHE A 249 16.51 -11.94 -7.07
CA PHE A 249 15.38 -11.78 -6.15
C PHE A 249 15.74 -12.08 -4.69
N HIS A 250 16.74 -12.94 -4.44
CA HIS A 250 17.27 -13.16 -3.10
C HIS A 250 18.01 -11.92 -2.61
N ASP A 251 18.92 -11.37 -3.43
CA ASP A 251 19.67 -10.15 -3.11
C ASP A 251 18.73 -8.94 -2.90
N LEU A 252 17.68 -8.85 -3.71
CA LEU A 252 16.65 -7.82 -3.56
C LEU A 252 15.95 -7.92 -2.21
N LEU A 253 15.55 -9.13 -1.78
CA LEU A 253 14.91 -9.34 -0.49
C LEU A 253 15.88 -9.08 0.67
N ASP A 254 17.14 -9.48 0.55
CA ASP A 254 18.16 -9.20 1.57
C ASP A 254 18.36 -7.70 1.76
N ALA A 255 18.40 -6.92 0.66
CA ALA A 255 18.51 -5.48 0.72
C ALA A 255 17.30 -4.80 1.39
N THR A 256 16.08 -5.21 1.04
CA THR A 256 14.86 -4.63 1.66
C THR A 256 14.72 -5.04 3.13
N HIS A 257 15.08 -6.28 3.47
CA HIS A 257 15.09 -6.77 4.84
C HIS A 257 16.13 -6.04 5.71
N GLY A 258 17.35 -5.83 5.18
CA GLY A 258 18.39 -5.06 5.84
C GLY A 258 17.93 -3.64 6.17
N LYS A 259 17.38 -2.93 5.17
CA LYS A 259 16.85 -1.57 5.37
C LYS A 259 15.68 -1.54 6.36
N PHE A 260 14.80 -2.54 6.32
CA PHE A 260 13.66 -2.62 7.23
C PHE A 260 14.08 -2.85 8.67
N LYS A 261 15.12 -3.66 8.90
CA LYS A 261 15.69 -3.86 10.24
C LYS A 261 16.13 -2.53 10.87
N GLU A 262 16.83 -1.68 10.11
CA GLU A 262 17.19 -0.34 10.59
C GLU A 262 15.97 0.53 10.92
N ASP A 263 14.89 0.41 10.13
CA ASP A 263 13.67 1.18 10.37
C ASP A 263 12.95 0.69 11.63
N LEU A 264 12.96 -0.63 11.89
CA LEU A 264 12.44 -1.21 13.13
C LEU A 264 13.25 -0.76 14.35
N GLU A 265 14.58 -0.71 14.25
CA GLU A 265 15.45 -0.25 15.33
C GLU A 265 15.13 1.21 15.71
N LYS A 266 15.14 2.12 14.71
CA LYS A 266 14.83 3.55 14.92
C LYS A 266 13.42 3.79 15.45
N ALA A 267 12.44 3.02 14.94
CA ALA A 267 11.08 3.11 15.43
C ALA A 267 10.95 2.56 16.86
N GLY A 268 11.59 1.42 17.14
CA GLY A 268 11.52 0.72 18.42
C GLY A 268 12.03 1.55 19.60
N GLU A 269 13.05 2.39 19.38
CA GLU A 269 13.56 3.35 20.37
C GLU A 269 12.46 4.26 20.94
N GLN A 270 11.43 4.58 20.14
CA GLN A 270 10.33 5.44 20.58
C GLN A 270 9.32 4.74 21.49
N TYR A 271 9.32 3.41 21.54
CA TYR A 271 8.34 2.58 22.28
C TYR A 271 8.97 1.75 23.40
N ALA A 272 10.25 1.97 23.69
CA ALA A 272 10.92 1.30 24.81
C ALA A 272 10.29 1.72 26.15
N PRO A 273 10.06 0.79 27.10
CA PRO A 273 9.60 1.15 28.43
C PRO A 273 10.66 2.03 29.12
N ASN A 274 10.23 3.17 29.66
CA ASN A 274 11.05 4.03 30.52
C ASN A 274 11.36 3.37 31.85
#